data_AF-A0A1G2U0E1-F1
#
_entry.id   AF-A0A1G2U0E1-F1
#
_cell.length_a   1.000
_cell.length_b   1.000
_cell.length_c   1.000
_cell.angle_alpha   90.00
_cell.angle_beta   90.00
_cell.angle_gamma   90.00
#
_symmetry.space_group_name_H-M   'P 1'
#
loop_
_entity.id
_entity.type
_entity.pdbx_description
1 polymer ?
#
loop_
_entity_poly.entity_id
_entity_poly.type
_entity_poly.pdbx_seq_one_letter_code
_entity_poly.pdbx_strand_id
1 'polypeptide(L)'
;MIVLSFLAGFIPGLIIISPVEWLVHKHMLHVPHDKRKWFNRASAHAHNDVHHAAFRGPAHYYRDIVNENVVIHFHWTHVVLILSIAIGYALALNRLYSFLVVSDMSFGWIDFSFILGIFLASLIGYMGYEINHHYMHVIGERRLTINRVLGDLMQGGKERRDGNLRFSKPLLDTVCNAIEEIVDHNARLNQQVTILFGTELIERLHEQAKYNSDTLKLSVATANIENVLHEATQILIKREKSVRESLSRTQRIGYAIDRKVQKLFRGSNFFLGKYFRHIDNNHFMHHHKNNINLNVFLTWADIVFGTRRDSSAKALEAGKFYWLCPNSPDTKPFSLN
;
A
#
# COMPACT_ATOMS: atom_id res chain seq x y z
N MET A 1 7.85 -5.27 39.28
CA MET A 1 9.08 -5.42 38.47
C MET A 1 8.83 -6.14 37.15
N ILE A 2 8.25 -7.35 37.12
CA ILE A 2 8.00 -8.11 35.87
C ILE A 2 7.21 -7.30 34.83
N VAL A 3 6.05 -6.74 35.21
CA VAL A 3 5.23 -5.92 34.29
C VAL A 3 5.97 -4.70 33.75
N LEU A 4 6.76 -4.02 34.61
CA LEU A 4 7.57 -2.87 34.18
C LEU A 4 8.67 -3.30 33.20
N SER A 5 9.29 -4.46 33.44
CA SER A 5 10.26 -5.06 32.52
C SER A 5 9.63 -5.38 31.16
N PHE A 6 8.42 -5.97 31.16
CA PHE A 6 7.66 -6.20 29.94
C PHE A 6 7.41 -4.91 29.16
N LEU A 7 6.91 -3.85 29.81
CA LEU A 7 6.65 -2.56 29.17
C LEU A 7 7.94 -1.90 28.66
N ALA A 8 9.03 -2.03 29.41
CA ALA A 8 10.35 -1.55 29.02
C ALA A 8 10.92 -2.27 27.79
N GLY A 9 10.52 -3.52 27.54
CA GLY A 9 10.81 -4.21 26.29
C GLY A 9 9.82 -3.88 25.17
N PHE A 10 8.54 -3.83 25.50
CA PHE A 10 7.46 -3.65 24.53
C PHE A 10 7.54 -2.30 23.79
N ILE A 11 7.79 -1.20 24.51
CA ILE A 11 7.85 0.14 23.92
C ILE A 11 9.00 0.26 22.90
N PRO A 12 10.27 -0.08 23.22
CA PRO A 12 11.34 -0.13 22.23
C PRO A 12 11.05 -1.09 21.06
N GLY A 13 10.43 -2.24 21.33
CA GLY A 13 10.03 -3.18 20.29
C GLY A 13 9.13 -2.53 19.21
N LEU A 14 8.17 -1.69 19.62
CA LEU A 14 7.33 -0.93 18.68
C LEU A 14 8.11 0.12 17.88
N ILE A 15 9.20 0.67 18.41
CA ILE A 15 10.04 1.65 17.71
C ILE A 15 10.93 0.95 16.68
N ILE A 16 11.50 -0.21 17.05
CA ILE A 16 12.52 -0.92 16.27
C ILE A 16 11.93 -1.80 15.17
N ILE A 17 10.65 -2.20 15.29
CA ILE A 17 10.02 -3.05 14.27
C ILE A 17 10.02 -2.41 12.87
N SER A 18 9.83 -1.10 12.77
CA SER A 18 9.84 -0.41 11.46
C SER A 18 11.22 -0.44 10.78
N PRO A 19 12.34 -0.05 11.44
CA PRO A 19 13.66 -0.17 10.83
C PRO A 19 14.12 -1.62 10.62
N VAL A 20 13.69 -2.58 11.46
CA VAL A 20 13.99 -4.01 11.24
C VAL A 20 13.24 -4.55 10.02
N GLU A 21 11.94 -4.27 9.91
CA GLU A 21 11.16 -4.61 8.71
C GLU A 21 11.79 -3.97 7.49
N TRP A 22 12.12 -2.68 7.55
CA TRP A 22 12.79 -1.96 6.47
C TRP A 22 14.09 -2.65 6.04
N LEU A 23 14.92 -3.06 7.00
CA LEU A 23 16.20 -3.71 6.74
C LEU A 23 16.00 -5.05 6.04
N VAL A 24 15.10 -5.88 6.57
CA VAL A 24 14.74 -7.18 5.99
C VAL A 24 14.17 -6.98 4.59
N HIS A 25 13.17 -6.12 4.45
CA HIS A 25 12.49 -5.83 3.20
C HIS A 25 13.46 -5.31 2.13
N LYS A 26 14.30 -4.34 2.47
CA LYS A 26 15.24 -3.75 1.52
C LYS A 26 16.39 -4.68 1.14
N HIS A 27 17.07 -5.25 2.13
CA HIS A 27 18.33 -5.97 1.90
C HIS A 27 18.13 -7.46 1.59
N MET A 28 16.98 -8.02 1.91
CA MET A 28 16.69 -9.41 1.60
C MET A 28 15.70 -9.54 0.45
N LEU A 29 14.75 -8.61 0.31
CA LEU A 29 13.62 -8.78 -0.60
C LEU A 29 13.71 -7.92 -1.88
N HIS A 30 14.36 -6.75 -1.83
CA HIS A 30 14.52 -5.85 -3.00
C HIS A 30 15.89 -5.86 -3.72
N VAL A 31 16.83 -6.74 -3.37
CA VAL A 31 18.14 -6.81 -4.05
C VAL A 31 17.95 -7.20 -5.54
N PRO A 32 18.65 -6.62 -6.54
CA PRO A 32 18.53 -7.03 -7.96
C PRO A 32 18.87 -8.51 -8.19
N HIS A 33 18.10 -9.23 -9.02
CA HIS A 33 18.16 -10.70 -9.23
C HIS A 33 19.55 -11.24 -9.59
N ASP A 34 20.31 -10.46 -10.35
CA ASP A 34 21.65 -10.72 -10.86
C ASP A 34 22.75 -10.67 -9.79
N LYS A 35 22.54 -9.95 -8.68
CA LYS A 35 23.50 -9.83 -7.56
C LYS A 35 23.15 -10.69 -6.33
N ARG A 36 22.15 -11.57 -6.43
CA ARG A 36 21.64 -12.35 -5.28
C ARG A 36 22.45 -13.61 -5.00
N LYS A 37 22.97 -13.74 -3.77
CA LYS A 37 23.40 -15.01 -3.16
C LYS A 37 22.19 -15.96 -3.00
N TRP A 38 22.43 -17.27 -2.91
CA TRP A 38 21.40 -18.33 -2.90
C TRP A 38 20.27 -18.09 -1.86
N PHE A 39 20.61 -17.65 -0.65
CA PHE A 39 19.65 -17.34 0.41
C PHE A 39 18.69 -16.18 0.04
N ASN A 40 19.21 -15.16 -0.65
CA ASN A 40 18.40 -14.03 -1.11
C ASN A 40 17.54 -14.40 -2.32
N ARG A 41 17.92 -15.41 -3.12
CA ARG A 41 17.05 -15.90 -4.21
C ARG A 41 15.81 -16.58 -3.66
N ALA A 42 15.93 -17.43 -2.64
CA ALA A 42 14.79 -18.10 -2.02
C ALA A 42 13.87 -17.11 -1.26
N SER A 43 14.44 -16.17 -0.49
CA SER A 43 13.65 -15.19 0.27
C SER A 43 13.02 -14.12 -0.62
N ALA A 44 13.70 -13.66 -1.67
CA ALA A 44 13.13 -12.69 -2.60
C ALA A 44 12.25 -13.35 -3.67
N HIS A 45 12.45 -14.62 -4.03
CA HIS A 45 11.48 -15.37 -4.83
C HIS A 45 10.26 -15.70 -3.99
N ALA A 46 10.40 -16.06 -2.71
CA ALA A 46 9.28 -16.13 -1.79
C ALA A 46 8.62 -14.77 -1.66
N HIS A 47 9.31 -13.67 -1.30
CA HIS A 47 8.68 -12.35 -1.25
C HIS A 47 8.06 -11.93 -2.59
N ASN A 48 8.75 -12.07 -3.72
CA ASN A 48 8.16 -11.84 -5.03
C ASN A 48 7.11 -12.89 -5.44
N ASP A 49 6.96 -14.01 -4.76
CA ASP A 49 5.92 -15.03 -4.97
C ASP A 49 4.90 -15.04 -3.81
N VAL A 50 4.98 -14.11 -2.87
CA VAL A 50 4.18 -14.12 -1.62
C VAL A 50 3.61 -12.73 -1.44
N HIS A 51 4.47 -11.70 -1.45
CA HIS A 51 4.09 -10.30 -1.64
C HIS A 51 3.74 -10.03 -3.11
N HIS A 52 4.38 -10.74 -4.05
CA HIS A 52 4.15 -10.57 -5.47
C HIS A 52 3.87 -11.86 -6.27
N ALA A 53 3.42 -13.03 -5.76
CA ALA A 53 2.93 -14.10 -6.68
C ALA A 53 1.65 -13.71 -7.43
N ALA A 54 1.13 -12.53 -7.12
CA ALA A 54 0.30 -11.73 -8.01
C ALA A 54 1.01 -11.20 -9.28
N PHE A 55 2.32 -11.42 -9.41
CA PHE A 55 3.30 -10.61 -10.16
C PHE A 55 4.56 -11.45 -10.52
N ARG A 56 4.38 -12.71 -10.91
CA ARG A 56 5.44 -13.40 -11.65
C ARG A 56 5.61 -12.69 -13.01
N GLY A 57 6.83 -12.24 -13.31
CA GLY A 57 7.14 -11.59 -14.60
C GLY A 57 6.98 -12.53 -15.81
N PRO A 58 7.59 -12.19 -16.95
CA PRO A 58 7.01 -11.36 -18.03
C PRO A 58 5.73 -11.91 -18.69
N ALA A 59 5.18 -13.05 -18.23
CA ALA A 59 3.93 -13.63 -18.73
C ALA A 59 2.70 -13.36 -17.82
N HIS A 60 2.91 -12.92 -16.58
CA HIS A 60 1.83 -12.66 -15.61
C HIS A 60 1.93 -11.27 -14.94
N TYR A 61 2.26 -10.24 -15.71
CA TYR A 61 2.05 -8.83 -15.31
C TYR A 61 0.57 -8.42 -15.14
N TYR A 62 -0.32 -9.41 -15.21
CA TYR A 62 -1.75 -9.25 -15.11
C TYR A 62 -2.20 -10.14 -13.96
N ARG A 63 -2.45 -9.55 -12.79
CA ARG A 63 -3.72 -9.88 -12.16
C ARG A 63 -4.78 -9.44 -13.15
N ASP A 64 -5.21 -10.36 -14.00
CA ASP A 64 -6.40 -10.16 -14.80
C ASP A 64 -7.56 -9.87 -13.84
N ILE A 65 -8.55 -9.12 -14.31
CA ILE A 65 -9.71 -8.64 -13.55
C ILE A 65 -10.45 -9.78 -12.81
N VAL A 66 -10.25 -11.02 -13.25
CA VAL A 66 -10.77 -12.27 -12.66
C VAL A 66 -10.03 -12.75 -11.39
N ASN A 67 -8.81 -12.27 -11.10
CA ASN A 67 -7.96 -12.74 -10.00
C ASN A 67 -7.71 -11.69 -8.89
N GLU A 68 -8.51 -10.61 -8.83
CA GLU A 68 -8.48 -9.59 -7.76
C GLU A 68 -8.68 -10.20 -6.35
N ASN A 69 -9.35 -11.36 -6.29
CA ASN A 69 -9.71 -12.08 -5.07
C ASN A 69 -8.58 -12.98 -4.52
N VAL A 70 -7.44 -13.09 -5.21
CA VAL A 70 -6.29 -13.83 -4.69
C VAL A 70 -5.71 -13.01 -3.53
N VAL A 71 -5.94 -13.46 -2.31
CA VAL A 71 -5.41 -12.82 -1.10
C VAL A 71 -3.88 -12.87 -1.18
N ILE A 72 -3.22 -11.73 -0.95
CA ILE A 72 -1.77 -11.69 -0.75
C ILE A 72 -1.51 -12.47 0.54
N HIS A 73 -1.03 -13.70 0.42
CA HIS A 73 -0.72 -14.54 1.57
C HIS A 73 0.72 -14.27 1.98
N PHE A 74 0.94 -13.82 3.21
CA PHE A 74 2.28 -13.69 3.77
C PHE A 74 2.81 -15.05 4.20
N HIS A 75 4.07 -15.34 3.85
CA HIS A 75 4.70 -16.59 4.19
C HIS A 75 5.21 -16.54 5.63
N TRP A 76 4.83 -17.55 6.42
CA TRP A 76 5.17 -17.63 7.84
C TRP A 76 6.68 -17.58 8.13
N THR A 77 7.53 -17.92 7.15
CA THR A 77 8.99 -17.82 7.30
C THR A 77 9.50 -16.39 7.46
N HIS A 78 8.83 -15.38 6.88
CA HIS A 78 9.19 -13.97 7.08
C HIS A 78 8.86 -13.51 8.50
N VAL A 79 7.71 -13.95 9.03
CA VAL A 79 7.33 -13.77 10.44
C VAL A 79 8.45 -14.34 11.33
N VAL A 80 8.86 -15.59 11.09
CA VAL A 80 9.91 -16.25 11.89
C VAL A 80 11.24 -15.50 11.80
N LEU A 81 11.64 -15.02 10.62
CA LEU A 81 12.88 -14.27 10.43
C LEU A 81 12.86 -12.95 11.20
N ILE A 82 11.80 -12.15 11.06
CA ILE A 82 11.66 -10.87 11.75
C ILE A 82 11.64 -11.07 13.25
N LEU A 83 10.90 -12.07 13.74
CA LEU A 83 10.88 -12.42 15.16
C LEU A 83 12.24 -12.90 15.66
N SER A 84 12.99 -13.67 14.86
CA SER A 84 14.33 -14.14 15.24
C SER A 84 15.32 -12.97 15.37
N ILE A 85 15.28 -12.01 14.44
CA ILE A 85 16.11 -10.79 14.51
C ILE A 85 15.70 -9.95 15.72
N ALA A 86 14.40 -9.78 15.97
CA ALA A 86 13.89 -9.03 17.12
C ALA A 86 14.29 -9.67 18.46
N ILE A 87 14.20 -11.00 18.59
CA ILE A 87 14.65 -11.74 19.79
C ILE A 87 16.16 -11.60 19.97
N GLY A 88 16.95 -11.77 18.91
CA GLY A 88 18.41 -11.62 18.97
C GLY A 88 18.81 -10.21 19.41
N TYR A 89 18.14 -9.19 18.89
CA TYR A 89 18.31 -7.81 19.30
C TYR A 89 17.90 -7.58 20.76
N ALA A 90 16.77 -8.14 21.21
CA ALA A 90 16.32 -8.07 22.59
C ALA A 90 17.34 -8.66 23.56
N LEU A 91 17.88 -9.84 23.23
CA LEU A 91 18.91 -10.52 24.01
C LEU A 91 20.19 -9.66 24.09
N ALA A 92 20.63 -9.10 22.96
CA ALA A 92 21.82 -8.25 22.93
C ALA A 92 21.66 -6.98 23.78
N LEU A 93 20.52 -6.29 23.66
CA LEU A 93 20.21 -5.11 24.48
C LEU A 93 20.16 -5.45 25.97
N ASN A 94 19.47 -6.53 26.33
CA ASN A 94 19.36 -6.96 27.71
C ASN A 94 20.75 -7.26 28.30
N ARG A 95 21.60 -7.98 27.56
CA ARG A 95 22.96 -8.31 28.01
C ARG A 95 23.86 -7.09 28.12
N LEU A 96 23.76 -6.14 27.19
CA LEU A 96 24.49 -4.88 27.27
C LEU A 96 24.07 -4.08 28.51
N TYR A 97 22.76 -3.99 28.79
CA TYR A 97 22.26 -3.30 29.98
C TYR A 97 22.72 -3.97 31.27
N SER A 98 22.58 -5.31 31.38
CA SER A 98 23.04 -6.07 32.54
C SER A 98 24.54 -5.89 32.80
N PHE A 99 25.35 -5.90 31.74
CA PHE A 99 26.78 -5.65 31.80
C PHE A 99 27.12 -4.24 32.29
N LEU A 100 26.43 -3.21 31.78
CA LEU A 100 26.74 -1.81 32.09
C LEU A 100 26.19 -1.33 33.43
N VAL A 101 25.07 -1.88 33.92
CA VAL A 101 24.33 -1.31 35.05
C VAL A 101 24.32 -2.22 36.27
N VAL A 102 24.07 -3.52 36.10
CA VAL A 102 23.77 -4.43 37.22
C VAL A 102 24.97 -5.28 37.62
N SER A 103 25.95 -5.46 36.73
CA SER A 103 27.10 -6.38 36.90
C SER A 103 26.70 -7.85 37.17
N ASP A 104 25.42 -8.19 37.05
CA ASP A 104 24.90 -9.55 37.11
C ASP A 104 24.57 -10.04 35.70
N MET A 105 25.19 -11.16 35.32
CA MET A 105 25.00 -11.81 34.02
C MET A 105 23.98 -12.96 34.09
N SER A 106 23.36 -13.21 35.25
CA SER A 106 22.32 -14.22 35.39
C SER A 106 21.13 -13.91 34.45
N PHE A 107 20.36 -14.94 34.12
CA PHE A 107 19.11 -14.78 33.36
C PHE A 107 17.94 -15.14 34.27
N GLY A 108 17.11 -14.16 34.57
CA GLY A 108 15.95 -14.32 35.42
C GLY A 108 14.63 -14.06 34.70
N TRP A 109 13.55 -14.14 35.47
CA TRP A 109 12.20 -13.83 34.99
C TRP A 109 12.02 -12.39 34.52
N ILE A 110 12.82 -11.45 35.05
CA ILE A 110 12.79 -10.04 34.63
C ILE A 110 13.31 -9.91 33.19
N ASP A 111 14.42 -10.55 32.86
CA ASP A 111 15.01 -10.55 31.50
C ASP A 111 14.08 -11.25 30.50
N PHE A 112 13.55 -12.41 30.89
CA PHE A 112 12.57 -13.13 30.06
C PHE A 112 11.34 -12.26 29.76
N SER A 113 10.82 -11.55 30.77
CA SER A 113 9.69 -10.65 30.60
C SER A 113 9.99 -9.47 29.67
N PHE A 114 11.22 -8.92 29.70
CA PHE A 114 11.65 -7.87 28.78
C PHE A 114 11.68 -8.36 27.34
N ILE A 115 12.28 -9.53 27.11
CA ILE A 115 12.36 -10.16 25.78
C ILE A 115 10.96 -10.48 25.24
N LEU A 116 10.07 -11.00 26.11
CA LEU A 116 8.68 -11.25 25.74
C LEU A 116 7.95 -9.96 25.32
N GLY A 117 8.26 -8.84 25.96
CA GLY A 117 7.78 -7.51 25.56
C GLY A 117 8.19 -7.15 24.13
N ILE A 118 9.48 -7.23 23.80
CA ILE A 118 9.98 -6.95 22.44
C ILE A 118 9.38 -7.91 21.42
N PHE A 119 9.30 -9.20 21.76
CA PHE A 119 8.72 -10.22 20.89
C PHE A 119 7.27 -9.90 20.54
N LEU A 120 6.43 -9.61 21.54
CA LEU A 120 5.01 -9.33 21.30
C LEU A 120 4.81 -8.01 20.55
N ALA A 121 5.60 -6.99 20.87
CA ALA A 121 5.59 -5.72 20.13
C ALA A 121 5.96 -5.91 18.67
N SER A 122 6.99 -6.72 18.38
CA SER A 122 7.42 -7.03 17.02
C SER A 122 6.37 -7.83 16.25
N LEU A 123 5.74 -8.81 16.91
CA LEU A 123 4.67 -9.60 16.31
C LEU A 123 3.46 -8.74 15.96
N ILE A 124 2.97 -7.94 16.91
CA ILE A 124 1.82 -7.03 16.70
C ILE A 124 2.17 -5.98 15.66
N GLY A 125 3.36 -5.38 15.75
CA GLY A 125 3.84 -4.39 14.79
C GLY A 125 3.92 -4.94 13.38
N TYR A 126 4.45 -6.15 13.20
CA TYR A 126 4.53 -6.81 11.90
C TYR A 126 3.16 -7.21 11.36
N MET A 127 2.28 -7.79 12.19
CA MET A 127 0.90 -8.09 11.78
C MET A 127 0.15 -6.82 11.35
N GLY A 128 0.30 -5.74 12.11
CA GLY A 128 -0.30 -4.45 11.79
C GLY A 128 0.25 -3.88 10.48
N TYR A 129 1.56 -3.93 10.28
CA TYR A 129 2.20 -3.58 9.02
C TYR A 129 1.58 -4.36 7.86
N GLU A 130 1.53 -5.68 7.95
CA GLU A 130 1.10 -6.53 6.83
C GLU A 130 -0.37 -6.34 6.47
N ILE A 131 -1.24 -6.11 7.47
CA ILE A 131 -2.64 -5.74 7.21
C ILE A 131 -2.70 -4.40 6.45
N ASN A 132 -1.98 -3.37 6.91
CA ASN A 132 -2.02 -2.07 6.24
C ASN A 132 -1.44 -2.16 4.83
N HIS A 133 -0.30 -2.83 4.67
CA HIS A 133 0.38 -3.03 3.41
C HIS A 133 -0.49 -3.80 2.40
N HIS A 134 -1.18 -4.86 2.85
CA HIS A 134 -2.18 -5.57 2.04
C HIS A 134 -3.23 -4.61 1.47
N TYR A 135 -3.83 -3.77 2.33
CA TYR A 135 -4.84 -2.82 1.88
C TYR A 135 -4.26 -1.72 0.99
N MET A 136 -3.00 -1.32 1.16
CA MET A 136 -2.34 -0.35 0.26
C MET A 136 -2.27 -0.90 -1.17
N HIS A 137 -1.93 -2.18 -1.32
CA HIS A 137 -1.90 -2.84 -2.64
C HIS A 137 -3.29 -3.00 -3.23
N VAL A 138 -4.26 -3.51 -2.45
CA VAL A 138 -5.64 -3.69 -2.93
C VAL A 138 -6.25 -2.36 -3.38
N ILE A 139 -6.05 -1.30 -2.59
CA ILE A 139 -6.48 0.04 -2.95
C ILE A 139 -5.71 0.57 -4.18
N GLY A 140 -4.40 0.32 -4.24
CA GLY A 140 -3.54 0.67 -5.36
C GLY A 140 -4.02 0.08 -6.69
N GLU A 141 -4.42 -1.19 -6.70
CA GLU A 141 -4.97 -1.88 -7.88
C GLU A 141 -6.31 -1.28 -8.33
N ARG A 142 -7.14 -0.79 -7.40
CA ARG A 142 -8.37 -0.08 -7.76
C ARG A 142 -8.10 1.26 -8.41
N ARG A 143 -7.17 2.03 -7.84
CA ARG A 143 -6.69 3.31 -8.43
C ARG A 143 -6.14 3.07 -9.83
N LEU A 144 -5.32 2.01 -9.99
CA LEU A 144 -4.80 1.54 -11.28
C LEU A 144 -5.92 1.26 -12.27
N THR A 145 -6.89 0.43 -11.89
CA THR A 145 -8.02 0.07 -12.76
C THR A 145 -8.79 1.30 -13.23
N ILE A 146 -9.09 2.23 -12.33
CA ILE A 146 -9.77 3.48 -12.70
C ILE A 146 -8.90 4.35 -13.59
N ASN A 147 -7.62 4.52 -13.29
CA ASN A 147 -6.70 5.28 -14.12
C ASN A 147 -6.60 4.70 -15.54
N ARG A 148 -6.62 3.37 -15.69
CA ARG A 148 -6.65 2.68 -17.00
C ARG A 148 -7.92 3.00 -17.76
N VAL A 149 -9.09 2.85 -17.13
CA VAL A 149 -10.38 3.14 -17.77
C VAL A 149 -10.47 4.61 -18.18
N LEU A 150 -10.07 5.54 -17.31
CA LEU A 150 -10.03 6.96 -17.65
C LEU A 150 -9.05 7.24 -18.81
N GLY A 151 -7.87 6.62 -18.79
CA GLY A 151 -6.90 6.72 -19.88
C GLY A 151 -7.42 6.22 -21.21
N ASP A 152 -8.01 5.03 -21.22
CA ASP A 152 -8.62 4.45 -22.43
C ASP A 152 -9.69 5.39 -22.99
N LEU A 153 -10.57 5.94 -22.15
CA LEU A 153 -11.64 6.82 -22.60
C LEU A 153 -11.11 8.19 -23.08
N MET A 154 -10.16 8.79 -22.36
CA MET A 154 -9.63 10.10 -22.71
C MET A 154 -8.68 10.09 -23.90
N GLN A 155 -8.05 8.96 -24.22
CA GLN A 155 -7.06 8.86 -25.31
C GLN A 155 -7.66 8.23 -26.59
N GLY A 156 -8.98 8.06 -26.65
CA GLY A 156 -9.68 7.55 -27.84
C GLY A 156 -9.65 6.03 -27.98
N GLY A 157 -9.60 5.31 -26.86
CA GLY A 157 -9.70 3.86 -26.77
C GLY A 157 -8.39 3.17 -26.38
N LYS A 158 -8.52 1.88 -26.00
CA LYS A 158 -7.40 1.02 -25.57
C LYS A 158 -6.27 0.92 -26.60
N GLU A 159 -6.58 1.01 -27.89
CA GLU A 159 -5.61 0.94 -28.99
C GLU A 159 -4.75 2.20 -29.13
N ARG A 160 -5.22 3.34 -28.62
CA ARG A 160 -4.55 4.65 -28.72
C ARG A 160 -3.90 5.10 -27.42
N ARG A 161 -4.04 4.31 -26.36
CA ARG A 161 -3.47 4.60 -25.05
C ARG A 161 -1.95 4.50 -25.10
N ASP A 162 -1.28 5.60 -24.78
CA ASP A 162 0.19 5.66 -24.64
C ASP A 162 0.69 5.12 -23.29
N GLY A 163 -0.23 4.86 -22.35
CA GLY A 163 0.09 4.36 -21.02
C GLY A 163 0.65 5.41 -20.08
N ASN A 164 0.75 6.67 -20.50
CA ASN A 164 1.39 7.77 -19.78
C ASN A 164 0.43 8.72 -19.07
N LEU A 165 -0.89 8.61 -19.28
CA LEU A 165 -1.85 9.42 -18.52
C LEU A 165 -1.75 9.11 -17.02
N ARG A 166 -1.57 10.17 -16.22
CA ARG A 166 -1.44 10.08 -14.76
C ARG A 166 -2.39 11.00 -14.03
N PHE A 167 -3.09 10.44 -13.05
CA PHE A 167 -3.79 11.21 -12.03
C PHE A 167 -3.13 11.04 -10.67
N SER A 168 -3.20 12.08 -9.84
CA SER A 168 -2.72 12.04 -8.47
C SER A 168 -3.53 11.03 -7.66
N LYS A 169 -2.88 10.39 -6.69
CA LYS A 169 -3.52 9.43 -5.78
C LYS A 169 -4.73 10.03 -5.04
N PRO A 170 -4.68 11.26 -4.49
CA PRO A 170 -5.87 11.88 -3.89
C PRO A 170 -7.03 12.07 -4.87
N LEU A 171 -6.76 12.46 -6.12
CA LEU A 171 -7.80 12.59 -7.14
C LEU A 171 -8.42 11.23 -7.48
N LEU A 172 -7.59 10.21 -7.70
CA LEU A 172 -8.05 8.84 -7.95
C LEU A 172 -8.88 8.31 -6.78
N ASP A 173 -8.51 8.59 -5.53
CA ASP A 173 -9.32 8.23 -4.36
C ASP A 173 -10.70 8.90 -4.38
N THR A 174 -10.77 10.19 -4.74
CA THR A 174 -12.06 10.89 -4.91
C THR A 174 -12.91 10.26 -6.01
N VAL A 175 -12.33 9.99 -7.18
CA VAL A 175 -13.03 9.31 -8.29
C VAL A 175 -13.50 7.92 -7.85
N CYS A 176 -12.64 7.13 -7.21
CA CYS A 176 -12.97 5.79 -6.72
C CYS A 176 -14.18 5.85 -5.77
N ASN A 177 -14.17 6.77 -4.80
CA ASN A 177 -15.26 6.87 -3.83
C ASN A 177 -16.57 7.26 -4.51
N ALA A 178 -16.56 8.26 -5.39
CA ALA A 178 -17.75 8.71 -6.12
C ALA A 178 -18.37 7.58 -6.96
N ILE A 179 -17.56 6.91 -7.78
CA ILE A 179 -18.00 5.78 -8.61
C ILE A 179 -18.56 4.65 -7.74
N GLU A 180 -17.86 4.31 -6.66
CA GLU A 180 -18.26 3.20 -5.81
C GLU A 180 -19.49 3.48 -4.94
N GLU A 181 -19.79 4.74 -4.63
CA GLU A 181 -21.05 5.12 -4.00
C GLU A 181 -22.22 4.87 -4.93
N ILE A 182 -22.10 5.25 -6.20
CA ILE A 182 -23.10 4.99 -7.25
C ILE A 182 -23.28 3.48 -7.45
N VAL A 183 -22.18 2.74 -7.59
CA VAL A 183 -22.21 1.28 -7.76
C VAL A 183 -22.94 0.61 -6.60
N ASP A 184 -22.62 0.98 -5.36
CA ASP A 184 -23.27 0.39 -4.18
C ASP A 184 -24.75 0.81 -4.06
N HIS A 185 -25.09 2.03 -4.48
CA HIS A 185 -26.46 2.51 -4.49
C HIS A 185 -27.32 1.76 -5.52
N ASN A 186 -26.82 1.62 -6.76
CA ASN A 186 -27.47 0.85 -7.82
C ASN A 186 -27.63 -0.63 -7.44
N ALA A 187 -26.61 -1.21 -6.79
CA ALA A 187 -26.68 -2.59 -6.31
C ALA A 187 -27.75 -2.80 -5.21
N ARG A 188 -28.07 -1.77 -4.42
CA ARG A 188 -29.11 -1.85 -3.38
C ARG A 188 -30.52 -1.66 -3.94
N LEU A 189 -30.70 -0.71 -4.85
CA LEU A 189 -32.02 -0.34 -5.37
C LEU A 189 -32.47 -1.18 -6.57
N ASN A 190 -31.56 -1.93 -7.19
CA ASN A 190 -31.81 -2.60 -8.47
C ASN A 190 -32.37 -1.63 -9.54
N GLN A 191 -31.96 -0.37 -9.46
CA GLN A 191 -32.36 0.72 -10.35
C GLN A 191 -31.10 1.44 -10.84
N GLN A 192 -31.15 1.94 -12.06
CA GLN A 192 -30.08 2.74 -12.64
C GLN A 192 -30.29 4.19 -12.23
N VAL A 193 -29.50 4.67 -11.26
CA VAL A 193 -29.58 6.06 -10.81
C VAL A 193 -28.75 6.96 -11.72
N THR A 194 -29.33 8.10 -12.10
CA THR A 194 -28.63 9.16 -12.84
C THR A 194 -27.47 9.68 -11.99
N ILE A 195 -26.29 9.66 -12.58
CA ILE A 195 -25.05 10.02 -11.90
C ILE A 195 -24.93 11.54 -11.90
N LEU A 196 -24.63 12.13 -10.76
CA LEU A 196 -24.21 13.53 -10.67
C LEU A 196 -22.85 13.57 -10.01
N PHE A 197 -21.82 13.98 -10.76
CA PHE A 197 -20.50 14.23 -10.19
C PHE A 197 -20.45 15.68 -9.69
N GLY A 198 -19.81 15.89 -8.55
CA GLY A 198 -19.59 17.25 -8.04
C GLY A 198 -18.69 18.06 -8.98
N THR A 199 -18.98 19.34 -9.14
CA THR A 199 -18.20 20.26 -10.00
C THR A 199 -16.73 20.27 -9.64
N GLU A 200 -16.39 20.26 -8.35
CA GLU A 200 -15.01 20.22 -7.85
C GLU A 200 -14.22 19.00 -8.38
N LEU A 201 -14.85 17.83 -8.45
CA LEU A 201 -14.20 16.62 -8.96
C LEU A 201 -13.92 16.74 -10.46
N ILE A 202 -14.89 17.27 -11.22
CA ILE A 202 -14.77 17.47 -12.66
C ILE A 202 -13.65 18.47 -12.96
N GLU A 203 -13.61 19.59 -12.24
CA GLU A 203 -12.58 20.63 -12.36
C GLU A 203 -11.19 20.06 -12.06
N ARG A 204 -11.00 19.38 -10.92
CA ARG A 204 -9.70 18.78 -10.57
C ARG A 204 -9.23 17.74 -11.59
N LEU A 205 -10.15 16.96 -12.14
CA LEU A 205 -9.83 15.97 -13.17
C LEU A 205 -9.45 16.65 -14.50
N HIS A 206 -10.17 17.70 -14.88
CA HIS A 206 -9.86 18.52 -16.05
C HIS A 206 -8.49 19.19 -15.93
N GLU A 207 -8.18 19.80 -14.78
CA GLU A 207 -6.89 20.44 -14.52
C GLU A 207 -5.72 19.46 -14.68
N GLN A 208 -5.82 18.26 -14.10
CA GLN A 208 -4.77 17.26 -14.24
C GLN A 208 -4.70 16.69 -15.66
N ALA A 209 -5.83 16.46 -16.34
CA ALA A 209 -5.85 16.03 -17.73
C ALA A 209 -5.19 17.06 -18.65
N LYS A 210 -5.49 18.35 -18.45
CA LYS A 210 -4.85 19.46 -19.17
C LYS A 210 -3.35 19.53 -18.89
N TYR A 211 -2.94 19.39 -17.62
CA TYR A 211 -1.52 19.32 -17.28
C TYR A 211 -0.80 18.19 -18.02
N ASN A 212 -1.40 17.00 -18.07
CA ASN A 212 -0.85 15.85 -18.81
C ASN A 212 -0.73 16.17 -20.31
N SER A 213 -1.75 16.79 -20.91
CA SER A 213 -1.70 17.25 -22.30
C SER A 213 -0.56 18.26 -22.54
N ASP A 214 -0.50 19.32 -21.74
CA ASP A 214 0.40 20.45 -21.97
C ASP A 214 1.86 20.09 -21.66
N THR A 215 2.11 19.36 -20.58
CA THR A 215 3.46 19.07 -20.10
C THR A 215 4.02 17.76 -20.62
N LEU A 216 3.19 16.71 -20.69
CA LEU A 216 3.61 15.40 -21.16
C LEU A 216 3.32 15.18 -22.65
N LYS A 217 2.72 16.17 -23.33
CA LYS A 217 2.36 16.15 -24.76
C LYS A 217 1.46 14.96 -25.12
N LEU A 218 0.60 14.54 -24.20
CA LEU A 218 -0.32 13.42 -24.42
C LEU A 218 -1.55 13.90 -25.17
N SER A 219 -2.05 13.08 -26.10
CA SER A 219 -3.33 13.33 -26.78
C SER A 219 -4.48 12.99 -25.83
N VAL A 220 -4.97 13.97 -25.08
CA VAL A 220 -6.04 13.80 -24.09
C VAL A 220 -7.28 14.59 -24.53
N ALA A 221 -8.40 13.91 -24.72
CA ALA A 221 -9.69 14.54 -24.96
C ALA A 221 -10.21 15.18 -23.66
N THR A 222 -9.98 16.48 -23.51
CA THR A 222 -10.41 17.25 -22.32
C THR A 222 -11.82 17.82 -22.44
N ALA A 223 -12.41 17.80 -23.64
CA ALA A 223 -13.65 18.50 -23.96
C ALA A 223 -14.92 17.88 -23.34
N ASN A 224 -14.83 16.74 -22.64
CA ASN A 224 -16.00 16.11 -22.03
C ASN A 224 -15.68 15.18 -20.85
N ILE A 225 -15.05 15.73 -19.81
CA ILE A 225 -14.65 14.98 -18.60
C ILE A 225 -15.86 14.33 -17.91
N GLU A 226 -17.03 14.99 -17.93
CA GLU A 226 -18.25 14.45 -17.34
C GLU A 226 -18.70 13.18 -18.06
N ASN A 227 -18.78 13.18 -19.40
CA ASN A 227 -19.13 11.96 -20.15
C ASN A 227 -18.09 10.85 -19.92
N VAL A 228 -16.80 11.18 -19.85
CA VAL A 228 -15.75 10.20 -19.52
C VAL A 228 -16.01 9.55 -18.15
N LEU A 229 -16.38 10.34 -17.13
CA LEU A 229 -16.71 9.81 -15.81
C LEU A 229 -17.98 8.95 -15.81
N HIS A 230 -19.01 9.33 -16.59
CA HIS A 230 -20.21 8.53 -16.78
C HIS A 230 -19.88 7.18 -17.43
N GLU A 231 -19.15 7.18 -18.54
CA GLU A 231 -18.74 5.96 -19.23
C GLU A 231 -17.87 5.06 -18.35
N ALA A 232 -16.88 5.64 -17.65
CA ALA A 232 -16.05 4.92 -16.70
C ALA A 232 -16.89 4.25 -15.60
N THR A 233 -17.91 4.95 -15.11
CA THR A 233 -18.83 4.41 -14.09
C THR A 233 -19.64 3.24 -14.63
N GLN A 234 -20.16 3.31 -15.86
CA GLN A 234 -20.90 2.20 -16.46
C GLN A 234 -20.01 0.97 -16.65
N ILE A 235 -18.76 1.15 -17.09
CA ILE A 235 -17.78 0.07 -17.20
C ILE A 235 -17.54 -0.58 -15.83
N LEU A 236 -17.36 0.23 -14.78
CA LEU A 236 -17.08 -0.25 -13.43
C LEU A 236 -18.30 -0.88 -12.74
N ILE A 237 -19.52 -0.42 -13.02
CA ILE A 237 -20.77 -1.07 -12.58
C ILE A 237 -20.87 -2.48 -13.18
N LYS A 238 -20.67 -2.60 -14.50
CA LYS A 238 -20.71 -3.91 -15.19
C LYS A 238 -19.66 -4.86 -14.62
N ARG A 239 -18.45 -4.35 -14.39
CA ARG A 239 -17.35 -5.09 -13.76
C ARG A 239 -17.70 -5.56 -12.35
N GLU A 240 -18.18 -4.66 -11.49
CA GLU A 240 -18.55 -4.99 -10.12
C GLU A 240 -19.62 -6.07 -10.08
N LYS A 241 -20.64 -5.97 -10.95
CA LYS A 241 -21.69 -6.98 -11.08
C LYS A 241 -21.10 -8.35 -11.42
N SER A 242 -20.23 -8.41 -12.44
CA SER A 242 -19.55 -9.65 -12.85
C SER A 242 -18.71 -10.27 -11.74
N VAL A 243 -17.96 -9.46 -10.97
CA VAL A 243 -17.19 -9.93 -9.81
C VAL A 243 -18.12 -10.51 -8.74
N ARG A 244 -19.20 -9.81 -8.37
CA ARG A 244 -20.13 -10.30 -7.34
C ARG A 244 -20.83 -11.60 -7.75
N GLU A 245 -21.14 -11.75 -9.03
CA GLU A 245 -21.77 -12.94 -9.58
C GLU A 245 -20.83 -14.15 -9.56
N SER A 246 -19.53 -13.96 -9.80
CA SER A 246 -18.53 -15.04 -9.80
C SER A 246 -18.13 -15.54 -8.40
N LEU A 247 -18.38 -14.76 -7.35
CA LEU A 247 -18.05 -15.12 -5.97
C LEU A 247 -19.06 -16.10 -5.35
N SER A 248 -18.54 -17.08 -4.60
CA SER A 248 -19.36 -17.95 -3.74
C SER A 248 -19.99 -17.15 -2.59
N ARG A 249 -20.99 -17.74 -1.91
CA ARG A 249 -21.68 -17.07 -0.79
C ARG A 249 -20.74 -16.60 0.32
N THR A 250 -19.75 -17.41 0.70
CA THR A 250 -18.78 -17.06 1.74
C THR A 250 -17.82 -15.96 1.26
N GLN A 251 -17.38 -16.04 0.00
CA GLN A 251 -16.50 -15.02 -0.59
C GLN A 251 -17.21 -13.67 -0.74
N ARG A 252 -18.51 -13.64 -1.05
CA ARG A 252 -19.30 -12.40 -1.12
C ARG A 252 -19.31 -11.62 0.19
N ILE A 253 -19.34 -12.32 1.33
CA ILE A 253 -19.30 -11.69 2.65
C ILE A 253 -17.93 -11.05 2.88
N GLY A 254 -16.85 -11.81 2.63
CA GLY A 254 -15.47 -11.29 2.72
C GLY A 254 -15.27 -10.07 1.84
N TYR A 255 -15.67 -10.18 0.56
CA TYR A 255 -15.62 -9.07 -0.39
C TYR A 255 -16.39 -7.84 0.11
N ALA A 256 -17.61 -8.00 0.63
CA ALA A 256 -18.39 -6.88 1.16
C ALA A 256 -17.73 -6.20 2.37
N ILE A 257 -17.06 -6.97 3.23
CA ILE A 257 -16.30 -6.44 4.38
C ILE A 257 -15.07 -5.68 3.85
N ASP A 258 -14.28 -6.29 2.97
CA ASP A 258 -13.07 -5.68 2.40
C ASP A 258 -13.40 -4.35 1.70
N ARG A 259 -14.51 -4.29 0.96
CA ARG A 259 -14.99 -3.06 0.31
C ARG A 259 -15.26 -1.95 1.32
N LYS A 260 -15.88 -2.26 2.46
CA LYS A 260 -16.12 -1.28 3.54
C LYS A 260 -14.81 -0.81 4.16
N VAL A 261 -13.87 -1.72 4.40
CA VAL A 261 -12.55 -1.37 4.95
C VAL A 261 -11.78 -0.48 3.97
N GLN A 262 -11.76 -0.81 2.68
CA GLN A 262 -11.13 0.01 1.65
C GLN A 262 -11.73 1.42 1.60
N LYS A 263 -13.06 1.56 1.66
CA LYS A 263 -13.71 2.88 1.72
C LYS A 263 -13.32 3.66 2.98
N LEU A 264 -13.30 3.00 4.13
CA LEU A 264 -12.84 3.59 5.39
C LEU A 264 -11.41 4.12 5.27
N PHE A 265 -10.51 3.32 4.67
CA PHE A 265 -9.09 3.64 4.54
C PHE A 265 -8.81 4.73 3.49
N ARG A 266 -9.49 4.72 2.34
CA ARG A 266 -9.30 5.73 1.29
C ARG A 266 -9.95 7.07 1.63
N GLY A 267 -11.24 7.07 1.93
CA GLY A 267 -12.07 8.28 1.88
C GLY A 267 -12.45 8.86 3.24
N SER A 268 -12.29 8.11 4.33
CA SER A 268 -12.87 8.55 5.59
C SER A 268 -12.10 9.71 6.22
N ASN A 269 -12.85 10.69 6.74
CA ASN A 269 -12.34 11.74 7.63
C ASN A 269 -12.15 11.25 9.07
N PHE A 270 -12.57 10.01 9.36
CA PHE A 270 -12.28 9.32 10.61
C PHE A 270 -10.78 9.14 10.82
N PHE A 271 -10.36 9.02 12.08
CA PHE A 271 -8.94 8.97 12.43
C PHE A 271 -8.23 7.78 11.76
N LEU A 272 -8.86 6.61 11.63
CA LEU A 272 -8.28 5.44 10.96
C LEU A 272 -8.02 5.71 9.47
N GLY A 273 -8.95 6.37 8.77
CA GLY A 273 -8.76 6.71 7.36
C GLY A 273 -7.64 7.73 7.16
N LYS A 274 -7.59 8.76 8.02
CA LYS A 274 -6.50 9.75 8.01
C LYS A 274 -5.14 9.09 8.29
N TYR A 275 -5.09 8.20 9.28
CA TYR A 275 -3.89 7.47 9.65
C TYR A 275 -3.44 6.52 8.53
N PHE A 276 -4.35 5.75 7.94
CA PHE A 276 -4.04 4.87 6.82
C PHE A 276 -3.47 5.66 5.64
N ARG A 277 -4.12 6.77 5.24
CA ARG A 277 -3.59 7.62 4.16
C ARG A 277 -2.19 8.15 4.48
N HIS A 278 -1.94 8.52 5.74
CA HIS A 278 -0.61 8.95 6.17
C HIS A 278 0.42 7.83 6.02
N ILE A 279 0.13 6.60 6.47
CA ILE A 279 1.05 5.47 6.27
C ILE A 279 1.20 5.15 4.78
N ASP A 280 0.10 5.10 4.01
CA ASP A 280 0.10 4.78 2.58
C ASP A 280 0.96 5.80 1.79
N ASN A 281 0.95 7.08 2.19
CA ASN A 281 1.82 8.10 1.64
C ASN A 281 3.28 7.96 2.09
N ASN A 282 3.53 7.56 3.34
CA ASN A 282 4.88 7.27 3.82
C ASN A 282 5.49 6.04 3.14
N HIS A 283 4.72 4.98 2.99
CA HIS A 283 5.07 3.77 2.27
C HIS A 283 5.41 4.09 0.80
N PHE A 284 4.63 4.96 0.16
CA PHE A 284 4.98 5.50 -1.15
C PHE A 284 6.34 6.21 -1.14
N MET A 285 6.56 7.13 -0.20
CA MET A 285 7.83 7.85 -0.07
C MET A 285 9.00 6.91 0.24
N HIS A 286 8.74 5.83 0.97
CA HIS A 286 9.69 4.76 1.22
C HIS A 286 10.12 4.09 -0.08
N HIS A 287 9.19 3.69 -0.96
CA HIS A 287 9.54 3.13 -2.27
C HIS A 287 10.15 4.12 -3.26
N HIS A 288 9.79 5.40 -3.18
CA HIS A 288 10.35 6.43 -4.04
C HIS A 288 11.77 6.84 -3.59
N LYS A 289 12.04 6.83 -2.28
CA LYS A 289 13.31 7.23 -1.66
C LYS A 289 13.79 6.16 -0.70
N ASN A 290 14.07 4.97 -1.25
CA ASN A 290 14.46 3.73 -0.54
C ASN A 290 15.57 3.90 0.51
N ASN A 291 16.41 4.94 0.41
CA ASN A 291 17.54 5.17 1.30
C ASN A 291 17.26 6.15 2.45
N ILE A 292 16.09 6.80 2.48
CA ILE A 292 15.89 7.98 3.34
C ILE A 292 14.65 7.86 4.23
N ASN A 293 13.63 7.09 3.84
CA ASN A 293 12.47 6.84 4.69
C ASN A 293 12.51 5.43 5.28
N LEU A 294 12.70 5.35 6.60
CA LEU A 294 12.75 4.11 7.38
C LEU A 294 11.38 3.68 7.91
N ASN A 295 10.34 4.46 7.65
CA ASN A 295 9.02 4.27 8.23
C ASN A 295 8.14 3.48 7.27
N VAL A 296 7.75 2.30 7.70
CA VAL A 296 6.92 1.40 6.89
C VAL A 296 5.56 1.14 7.55
N PHE A 297 5.49 1.17 8.88
CA PHE A 297 4.22 1.02 9.62
C PHE A 297 3.98 2.09 10.69
N LEU A 298 4.97 2.37 11.52
CA LEU A 298 4.91 3.45 12.51
C LEU A 298 5.91 4.53 12.15
N THR A 299 5.48 5.79 12.20
CA THR A 299 6.36 6.94 11.95
C THR A 299 7.24 7.30 13.16
N TRP A 300 7.45 6.37 14.08
CA TRP A 300 8.33 6.59 15.22
C TRP A 300 9.78 6.75 14.78
N ALA A 301 10.22 6.08 13.71
CA ALA A 301 11.56 6.28 13.18
C ALA A 301 11.74 7.70 12.60
N ASP A 302 10.69 8.31 12.03
CA ASP A 302 10.72 9.74 11.63
C ASP A 302 10.92 10.68 12.81
N ILE A 303 10.30 10.38 13.95
CA ILE A 303 10.41 11.20 15.16
C ILE A 303 11.77 10.99 15.82
N VAL A 304 12.21 9.75 15.97
CA VAL A 304 13.43 9.37 16.69
C VAL A 304 14.68 9.68 15.88
N PHE A 305 14.67 9.44 14.57
CA PHE A 305 15.84 9.61 13.70
C PHE A 305 15.76 10.87 12.81
N GLY A 306 14.70 11.68 12.93
CA GLY A 306 14.56 12.94 12.20
C GLY A 306 14.36 12.77 10.69
N THR A 307 13.88 11.61 10.22
CA THR A 307 13.72 11.33 8.77
C THR A 307 12.44 11.90 8.17
N ARG A 308 11.69 12.70 8.94
CA ARG A 308 10.35 13.19 8.58
C ARG A 308 10.34 13.87 7.22
N ARG A 309 9.52 13.35 6.32
CA ARG A 309 9.20 13.97 5.03
C ARG A 309 7.73 14.40 5.03
N ASP A 310 7.44 15.48 4.31
CA ASP A 310 6.06 15.85 4.09
C ASP A 310 5.41 14.86 3.12
N SER A 311 4.62 13.95 3.68
CA SER A 311 3.81 12.96 2.97
C SER A 311 2.33 13.38 2.88
N SER A 312 2.02 14.67 3.09
CA SER A 312 0.67 15.19 2.98
C SER A 312 0.13 15.10 1.55
N ALA A 313 -1.19 15.01 1.41
CA ALA A 313 -1.84 15.02 0.08
C ALA A 313 -1.44 16.27 -0.73
N LYS A 314 -1.36 17.43 -0.07
CA LYS A 314 -0.92 18.69 -0.68
C LYS A 314 0.51 18.59 -1.21
N ALA A 315 1.44 18.02 -0.44
CA ALA A 315 2.82 17.83 -0.89
C ALA A 315 2.93 16.83 -2.04
N LEU A 316 2.13 15.76 -2.02
CA LEU A 316 2.09 14.78 -3.11
C LEU A 316 1.49 15.36 -4.40
N GLU A 317 0.44 16.16 -4.29
CA GLU A 317 -0.17 16.88 -5.42
C GLU A 317 0.78 17.95 -5.98
N ALA A 318 1.37 18.78 -5.11
CA ALA A 318 2.29 19.84 -5.52
C ALA A 318 3.59 19.31 -6.12
N GLY A 319 4.15 18.27 -5.51
CA GLY A 319 5.31 17.55 -6.01
C GLY A 319 5.01 16.71 -7.24
N LYS A 320 3.73 16.65 -7.65
CA LYS A 320 3.29 15.91 -8.84
C LYS A 320 3.82 14.48 -8.82
N PHE A 321 3.82 13.88 -7.63
CA PHE A 321 4.23 12.50 -7.46
C PHE A 321 3.10 11.63 -8.01
N TYR A 322 3.10 11.49 -9.34
CA TYR A 322 2.21 10.66 -10.13
C TYR A 322 2.54 9.19 -9.93
N TRP A 323 1.96 8.52 -8.94
CA TRP A 323 2.30 7.11 -8.77
C TRP A 323 1.08 6.22 -8.56
N LEU A 324 0.88 5.43 -9.61
CA LEU A 324 0.64 4.01 -9.52
C LEU A 324 2.02 3.36 -9.23
N CYS A 325 2.07 2.25 -8.48
CA CYS A 325 3.31 1.57 -8.05
C CYS A 325 4.42 1.63 -9.14
N PRO A 326 5.70 1.93 -8.80
CA PRO A 326 6.80 2.04 -9.76
C PRO A 326 7.03 0.81 -10.64
N ASN A 327 6.51 -0.33 -10.21
CA ASN A 327 6.59 -1.60 -10.91
C ASN A 327 5.30 -1.92 -11.69
N SER A 328 4.35 -1.00 -11.81
CA SER A 328 3.19 -1.18 -12.69
C SER A 328 3.69 -1.38 -14.13
N PRO A 329 3.09 -2.27 -14.94
CA PRO A 329 3.43 -2.37 -16.36
C PRO A 329 3.15 -1.04 -17.10
N ASP A 330 2.31 -0.18 -16.52
CA ASP A 330 2.10 1.20 -16.98
C ASP A 330 3.29 2.14 -16.65
N THR A 331 4.28 1.71 -15.85
CA THR A 331 5.47 2.47 -15.39
C THR A 331 6.81 1.87 -15.83
N LYS A 332 6.86 1.11 -16.94
CA LYS A 332 8.14 0.71 -17.59
C LYS A 332 9.09 1.92 -17.64
N PRO A 333 10.39 1.72 -17.35
CA PRO A 333 11.19 2.68 -16.61
C PRO A 333 11.24 4.02 -17.35
N PHE A 334 10.68 5.03 -16.71
CA PHE A 334 11.14 6.40 -16.81
C PHE A 334 12.59 6.41 -16.30
N SER A 335 13.55 6.01 -17.14
CA SER A 335 14.89 6.53 -17.03
C SER A 335 14.74 8.03 -17.28
N LEU A 336 14.77 8.81 -16.21
CA LEU A 336 15.13 10.22 -16.30
C LEU A 336 16.53 10.22 -16.94
N ASN A 337 16.57 10.40 -18.26
CA ASN A 337 17.77 10.91 -18.92
C ASN A 337 17.89 12.39 -18.57
#